data_AF-B3T8Y9-F1
#
_entry.id   AF-B3T8Y9-F1
#
_cell.length_a   1.000
_cell.length_b   1.000
_cell.length_c   1.000
_cell.angle_alpha   90.00
_cell.angle_beta   90.00
_cell.angle_gamma   90.00
#
_symmetry.space_group_name_H-M   'P 1'
#
loop_
_entity.id
_entity.type
_entity.pdbx_description
1 polymer ?
#
loop_
_entity_poly.entity_id
_entity_poly.type
_entity_poly.pdbx_seq_one_letter_code
_entity_poly.pdbx_strand_id
1 'polypeptide(L)' 'MKAVVYREYAPDDDYAKILKVEDIDEPKPKQDEVIFTNKASALNYNDIWGMRGVPIPGPLPHVSGSDVPEMLLP' A
#
# COMPACT_ATOMS: atom_id res chain seq x y z
N MET A 1 6.72 5.16 10.35
CA MET A 1 6.97 5.66 8.98
C MET A 1 5.74 6.38 8.41
N LYS A 2 5.90 7.23 7.39
CA LYS A 2 4.76 7.78 6.63
C LYS A 2 4.33 6.82 5.53
N ALA A 3 3.01 6.65 5.33
CA ALA A 3 2.45 5.81 4.27
C ALA A 3 1.12 6.38 3.77
N VAL A 4 0.71 5.99 2.55
CA VAL A 4 -0.66 6.19 2.07
C VAL A 4 -1.50 5.01 2.54
N VAL A 5 -2.51 5.29 3.37
CA VAL A 5 -3.37 4.30 4.01
C VAL A 5 -4.80 4.50 3.52
N TYR A 6 -5.50 3.40 3.25
CA TYR A 6 -6.96 3.40 3.14
C TYR A 6 -7.58 2.48 4.19
N ARG A 7 -8.71 2.91 4.75
CA ARG A 7 -9.45 2.23 5.83
C ARG A 7 -10.83 1.75 5.37
N GLU A 8 -11.20 2.11 4.16
CA GLU A 8 -12.45 1.79 3.48
C GLU A 8 -12.13 1.54 2.00
N TYR A 9 -12.91 0.71 1.33
CA TYR A 9 -12.82 0.56 -0.13
C TYR A 9 -13.57 1.69 -0.85
N ALA A 10 -13.18 1.96 -2.10
CA ALA A 10 -13.82 2.90 -3.01
C ALA A 10 -14.31 2.15 -4.26
N PRO A 11 -15.45 1.42 -4.21
CA PRO A 11 -16.00 0.72 -5.38
C PRO A 11 -16.50 1.69 -6.48
N ASP A 12 -16.66 2.97 -6.13
CA ASP A 12 -17.07 4.08 -6.98
C ASP A 12 -15.91 4.92 -7.51
N ASP A 13 -14.66 4.49 -7.28
CA ASP A 13 -13.42 5.17 -7.67
C ASP A 13 -13.19 6.54 -6.99
N ASP A 14 -13.90 6.88 -5.92
CA ASP A 14 -13.61 8.09 -5.12
C ASP A 14 -12.39 7.85 -4.19
N TYR A 15 -11.21 7.80 -4.80
CA TYR A 15 -9.96 7.53 -4.08
C TYR A 15 -9.54 8.70 -3.17
N ALA A 16 -9.91 9.94 -3.52
CA ALA A 16 -9.59 11.12 -2.72
C ALA A 16 -10.25 11.07 -1.33
N LYS A 17 -11.42 10.43 -1.25
CA LYS A 17 -12.11 10.17 0.02
C LYS A 17 -11.33 9.21 0.90
N ILE A 18 -10.84 8.09 0.36
CA ILE A 18 -10.26 6.99 1.16
C ILE A 18 -8.75 7.10 1.41
N LEU A 19 -7.98 7.73 0.51
CA LEU A 19 -6.52 7.80 0.63
C LEU A 19 -6.10 8.90 1.60
N LYS A 20 -5.34 8.53 2.63
CA LYS A 20 -4.75 9.45 3.62
C LYS A 20 -3.27 9.19 3.79
N VAL A 21 -2.48 10.26 3.86
CA VAL A 21 -1.07 10.15 4.29
C VAL A 21 -1.07 10.15 5.81
N GLU A 22 -0.63 9.05 6.42
CA GLU A 22 -0.64 8.84 7.86
C GLU A 22 0.77 8.51 8.38
N ASP A 23 1.05 8.84 9.64
CA ASP A 23 2.19 8.28 10.38
C ASP A 23 1.74 6.95 11.01
N ILE A 24 2.39 5.86 10.62
CA ILE A 24 2.12 4.49 11.10
C ILE A 24 3.38 3.88 11.73
N ASP A 25 3.25 2.78 12.47
CA ASP A 25 4.40 2.05 13.01
C ASP A 25 5.33 1.57 11.90
N GLU A 26 6.63 1.46 12.20
CA GLU A 26 7.57 0.83 11.27
C GLU A 26 7.28 -0.68 11.18
N PRO A 27 7.32 -1.26 9.96
CA PRO A 27 7.10 -2.68 9.79
C PRO A 27 8.17 -3.48 10.54
N LYS A 28 7.80 -4.66 11.02
CA LYS A 28 8.73 -5.64 11.60
C LYS A 28 8.72 -6.87 10.71
N PRO A 29 9.85 -7.27 10.12
CA PRO A 29 9.85 -8.36 9.16
C PRO A 29 9.71 -9.70 9.90
N LYS A 30 9.01 -10.64 9.29
CA LYS A 30 9.14 -12.06 9.64
C LYS A 30 10.50 -12.61 9.15
N GLN A 31 10.79 -13.86 9.50
CA GLN A 31 12.04 -14.53 9.16
C GLN A 31 12.33 -14.57 7.64
N ASP A 32 11.29 -14.55 6.81
CA ASP A 32 11.31 -14.65 5.35
C ASP A 32 10.96 -13.32 4.64
N GLU A 33 10.91 -12.21 5.36
CA GLU A 33 10.57 -10.89 4.83
C GLU A 33 11.78 -9.95 4.93
N VAL A 34 11.84 -8.98 4.02
CA VAL A 34 12.87 -7.94 4.01
C VAL A 34 12.26 -6.56 4.20
N ILE A 35 12.99 -5.69 4.88
CA ILE A 35 12.68 -4.25 4.92
C ILE A 35 13.72 -3.54 4.07
N PHE A 36 13.24 -2.70 3.16
CA PHE A 36 14.07 -1.85 2.33
C PHE A 36 13.51 -0.42 2.34
N THR A 37 14.36 0.54 1.99
CA THR A 37 13.91 1.92 1.81
C THR A 37 13.34 2.10 0.42
N ASN A 38 12.02 2.23 0.35
CA ASN A 38 11.32 2.53 -0.88
C ASN A 38 11.63 3.97 -1.36
N LYS A 39 12.21 4.11 -2.55
CA LYS A 39 12.54 5.41 -3.17
C LYS A 39 11.54 5.84 -4.24
N ALA A 40 10.81 4.89 -4.80
CA ALA A 40 9.80 5.12 -5.83
C ALA A 40 8.83 3.94 -5.83
N SER A 41 7.56 4.20 -6.16
CA SER A 41 6.55 3.16 -6.33
C SER A 41 5.83 3.36 -7.64
N ALA A 42 5.49 2.27 -8.30
CA ALA A 42 4.61 2.32 -9.44
C ALA A 42 3.15 2.34 -8.96
N LEU A 43 2.26 2.87 -9.79
CA LEU A 43 0.82 2.74 -9.63
C LEU A 43 0.29 1.93 -10.79
N ASN A 44 -0.34 0.80 -10.49
CA ASN A 44 -0.82 -0.16 -11.47
C ASN A 44 -2.33 -0.34 -11.38
N TYR A 45 -2.92 -1.04 -12.36
CA TYR A 45 -4.36 -1.29 -12.40
C TYR A 45 -4.84 -2.21 -11.26
N ASN A 46 -3.96 -3.07 -10.74
CA ASN A 46 -4.27 -3.90 -9.57
C ASN A 46 -4.39 -3.09 -8.27
N ASP A 47 -3.70 -1.95 -8.13
CA ASP A 47 -3.91 -1.04 -6.99
C ASP A 47 -5.33 -0.48 -7.00
N ILE A 48 -5.85 -0.13 -8.19
CA ILE A 48 -7.24 0.30 -8.38
C ILE A 48 -8.21 -0.81 -7.96
N TRP A 49 -7.98 -2.05 -8.40
CA TRP A 49 -8.82 -3.18 -8.00
C TRP A 49 -8.76 -3.45 -6.49
N GLY A 50 -7.56 -3.35 -5.89
CA GLY A 50 -7.37 -3.45 -4.46
C GLY A 50 -8.17 -2.39 -3.69
N MET A 51 -8.10 -1.13 -4.11
CA MET A 51 -8.89 -0.04 -3.53
C MET A 51 -10.40 -0.22 -3.71
N ARG A 52 -10.86 -0.86 -4.79
CA ARG A 52 -12.27 -1.24 -4.98
C ARG A 52 -12.70 -2.44 -4.12
N GLY A 53 -11.76 -3.18 -3.54
CA GLY A 53 -12.02 -4.40 -2.78
C GLY A 53 -12.35 -5.62 -3.65
N VAL A 54 -11.93 -5.63 -4.92
CA VAL A 54 -12.23 -6.71 -5.88
C VAL A 54 -10.97 -7.24 -6.58
N PRO A 55 -10.95 -8.49 -7.07
CA PRO A 55 -11.95 -9.54 -6.82
C PRO A 55 -11.88 -10.10 -5.39
N ILE A 56 -10.75 -9.91 -4.69
CA ILE A 56 -10.53 -10.39 -3.33
C ILE A 56 -10.13 -9.20 -2.45
N PRO A 57 -10.96 -8.81 -1.47
CA PRO A 57 -10.64 -7.71 -0.56
C PRO A 57 -9.49 -8.07 0.38
N GLY A 58 -8.43 -7.26 0.41
CA GLY A 58 -7.32 -7.38 1.36
C GLY A 58 -7.65 -6.79 2.74
N PRO A 59 -6.93 -7.13 3.81
CA PRO A 59 -7.22 -6.63 5.16
C PRO A 59 -7.11 -5.10 5.26
N LEU A 60 -8.00 -4.50 6.04
CA LEU A 60 -8.01 -3.06 6.37
C LEU A 60 -7.52 -2.85 7.83
N PRO A 61 -6.81 -1.76 8.15
CA PRO A 61 -6.31 -0.72 7.23
C PRO A 61 -5.23 -1.27 6.28
N HIS A 62 -5.15 -0.73 5.07
CA HIS A 62 -4.25 -1.22 4.04
C HIS A 62 -3.32 -0.12 3.51
N VAL A 63 -2.06 -0.51 3.25
CA VAL A 63 -1.09 0.28 2.48
C VAL A 63 -0.92 -0.43 1.14
N SER A 64 -1.39 0.18 0.05
CA SER A 64 -1.26 -0.40 -1.30
C SER A 64 0.14 -0.21 -1.86
N GLY A 65 0.45 -0.97 -2.91
CA GLY A 65 1.69 -0.88 -3.67
C GLY A 65 2.22 -2.28 -3.94
N SER A 66 1.93 -2.82 -5.12
CA SER A 66 2.44 -4.15 -5.52
C SER A 66 3.85 -4.10 -6.11
N ASP A 67 4.26 -2.94 -6.62
CA ASP A 67 5.44 -2.81 -7.47
C ASP A 67 6.31 -1.66 -6.98
N VAL A 68 7.59 -1.98 -6.74
CA VAL A 68 8.62 -1.02 -6.36
C VAL A 68 9.93 -1.39 -7.07
N PRO A 69 10.66 -0.43 -7.66
CA PRO A 69 12.06 -0.64 -8.00
C PRO A 69 12.88 -0.85 -6.72
N GLU A 70 13.63 -1.95 -6.68
CA GLU A 70 14.51 -2.27 -5.56
C GLU A 70 15.71 -1.30 -5.52
N MET A 71 16.01 -0.79 -4.34
CA MET A 71 17.32 -0.21 -4.03
C MET A 71 17.80 -0.85 -2.72
N LEU A 72 18.71 -1.81 -2.84
CA LEU A 72 19.41 -2.36 -1.67
C LEU A 72 20.14 -1.22 -0.96
N LEU A 73 19.96 -1.12 0.35
CA LEU A 73 20.82 -0.26 1.17
C LEU A 73 22.27 -0.77 1.01
N PRO A 74 23.28 0.12 0.89
CA PRO A 74 24.68 -0.28 0.92
C PRO A 74 25.04 -0.99 2.24
#